data_AF-A0A2J7RC02-F1
#
_entry.id   AF-A0A2J7RC02-F1
#
_cell.length_a   1.000
_cell.length_b   1.000
_cell.length_c   1.000
_cell.angle_alpha   90.00
_cell.angle_beta   90.00
_cell.angle_gamma   90.00
#
_symmetry.space_group_name_H-M   'P 1'
#
loop_
_entity.id
_entity.type
_entity.pdbx_description
1 polymer ?
#
loop_
_entity_poly.entity_id
_entity_poly.type
_entity_poly.pdbx_seq_one_letter_code
_entity_poly.pdbx_strand_id
1 'polypeptide(L)'
;TKISFFFCRYMAIVRPLQHSLSKRRARLALVVIWLASGLLAVPCLLYSTTMTRRYANEQTRILCYMQWPDGRYPTSMTEYMYNLVFLGLTYLVPVIAMAVCYTLMGRELWGSRSIGELTQRQVDSIKSKRKVVRMFVIVVSIFAFCWLPYHGYFIYAYHNNSIVASSYVQHMYLAFYWLAMSNAMVNPLIYYWMNNR
;
A
#
# COMPACT_ATOMS: atom_id res chain seq x y z
N THR A 1 -16.30 1.54 14.92
CA THR A 1 -16.02 1.28 16.36
C THR A 1 -14.59 0.81 16.64
N LYS A 2 -14.00 -0.13 15.87
CA LYS A 2 -12.59 -0.56 16.03
C LYS A 2 -11.52 0.53 15.74
N ILE A 3 -11.84 1.54 14.93
CA ILE A 3 -10.89 2.59 14.51
C ILE A 3 -10.61 3.62 15.63
N SER A 4 -11.62 3.97 16.44
CA SER A 4 -11.47 4.98 17.50
C SER A 4 -10.62 4.49 18.68
N PHE A 5 -10.72 3.20 19.02
CA PHE A 5 -9.89 2.58 20.07
C PHE A 5 -8.42 2.47 19.63
N PHE A 6 -8.17 2.15 18.35
CA PHE A 6 -6.83 2.12 17.78
C PHE A 6 -6.19 3.51 17.73
N PHE A 7 -6.95 4.55 17.38
CA PHE A 7 -6.41 5.92 17.32
C PHE A 7 -6.00 6.46 18.69
N CYS A 8 -6.78 6.18 19.74
CA CYS A 8 -6.47 6.61 21.10
C CYS A 8 -5.25 5.88 21.70
N ARG A 9 -5.10 4.57 21.46
CA ARG A 9 -3.90 3.82 21.89
C ARG A 9 -2.66 4.15 21.05
N TYR A 10 -2.81 4.37 19.75
CA TYR A 10 -1.73 4.81 18.87
C TYR A 10 -1.14 6.15 19.35
N MET A 11 -1.98 7.09 19.76
CA MET A 11 -1.51 8.41 20.20
C MET A 11 -0.86 8.41 21.60
N ALA A 12 -1.19 7.43 22.45
CA ALA A 12 -0.59 7.24 23.77
C ALA A 12 0.76 6.49 23.72
N ILE A 13 0.94 5.57 22.76
CA ILE A 13 2.13 4.72 22.65
C ILE A 13 3.23 5.37 21.78
N VAL A 14 2.85 6.14 20.76
CA VAL A 14 3.81 6.72 19.77
C VAL A 14 4.53 7.99 20.27
N ARG A 15 4.37 8.37 21.55
CA ARG A 15 5.15 9.49 22.13
C ARG A 15 5.87 9.06 23.40
N PRO A 16 7.09 8.54 23.24
CA PRO A 16 8.22 9.35 23.65
C PRO A 16 9.24 9.47 22.51
N LEU A 17 9.68 10.71 22.26
CA LEU A 17 10.77 11.08 21.36
C LEU A 17 10.54 10.86 19.84
N GLN A 18 10.07 11.92 19.17
CA GLN A 18 10.96 12.78 18.36
C GLN A 18 10.14 13.85 17.62
N HIS A 19 10.46 15.12 17.93
CA HIS A 19 10.29 16.32 17.10
C HIS A 19 9.18 16.24 16.03
N SER A 20 7.94 16.32 16.51
CA SER A 20 6.78 15.92 15.74
C SER A 20 6.54 16.81 14.52
N LEU A 21 6.32 16.20 13.34
CA LEU A 21 5.28 16.70 12.44
C LEU A 21 4.12 17.15 13.32
N SER A 22 3.79 18.45 13.29
CA SER A 22 2.75 19.01 14.17
C SER A 22 1.58 18.03 14.22
N LYS A 23 1.06 17.74 15.41
CA LYS A 23 -0.08 16.80 15.56
C LYS A 23 -1.19 17.10 14.54
N ARG A 24 -1.35 18.38 14.19
CA ARG A 24 -2.22 18.88 13.11
C ARG A 24 -1.83 18.35 11.73
N ARG A 25 -0.55 18.43 11.32
CA ARG A 25 -0.03 17.91 10.03
C ARG A 25 -0.15 16.39 9.93
N ALA A 26 0.15 15.65 11.00
CA ALA A 26 -0.03 14.21 11.02
C ALA A 26 -1.52 13.81 10.91
N ARG A 27 -2.40 14.51 11.63
CA ARG A 27 -3.86 14.32 11.52
C ARG A 27 -4.38 14.68 10.13
N LEU A 28 -3.91 15.78 9.55
CA LEU A 28 -4.27 16.19 8.20
C LEU A 28 -3.84 15.13 7.17
N ALA A 29 -2.61 14.63 7.26
CA ALA A 29 -2.13 13.56 6.38
C ALA A 29 -3.00 12.30 6.49
N LEU A 30 -3.39 11.90 7.71
CA LEU A 30 -4.33 10.79 7.89
C LEU A 30 -5.67 11.05 7.22
N VAL A 31 -6.27 12.23 7.41
CA VAL A 31 -7.54 12.59 6.76
C VAL A 31 -7.41 12.54 5.25
N VAL A 32 -6.34 13.10 4.68
CA VAL A 32 -6.07 13.06 3.24
C VAL A 32 -5.93 11.63 2.74
N ILE A 33 -5.19 10.77 3.45
CA ILE A 33 -5.06 9.34 3.09
C ILE A 33 -6.42 8.66 3.11
N TRP A 34 -7.23 8.86 4.15
CA TRP A 34 -8.56 8.27 4.25
C TRP A 34 -9.50 8.74 3.12
N LEU A 35 -9.49 10.05 2.81
CA LEU A 35 -10.29 10.59 1.72
C LEU A 35 -9.83 10.06 0.36
N ALA A 36 -8.51 10.00 0.13
CA ALA A 36 -7.94 9.45 -1.09
C ALA A 36 -8.27 7.95 -1.23
N SER A 37 -8.14 7.16 -0.16
CA SER A 37 -8.54 5.76 -0.16
C SER A 37 -10.03 5.57 -0.39
N GLY A 38 -10.86 6.41 0.23
CA GLY A 38 -12.31 6.41 0.02
C GLY A 38 -12.64 6.69 -1.45
N LEU A 39 -12.02 7.72 -2.03
CA LEU A 39 -12.21 8.09 -3.43
C LEU A 39 -11.77 6.98 -4.39
N LEU A 40 -10.63 6.33 -4.11
CA LEU A 40 -10.17 5.17 -4.89
C LEU A 40 -11.10 3.96 -4.78
N ALA A 41 -11.84 3.82 -3.69
CA ALA A 41 -12.82 2.73 -3.52
C ALA A 41 -14.17 3.01 -4.21
N VAL A 42 -14.46 4.26 -4.58
CA VAL A 42 -15.74 4.64 -5.23
C VAL A 42 -15.99 3.88 -6.54
N PRO A 43 -15.03 3.80 -7.49
CA PRO A 43 -15.23 3.02 -8.71
C PRO A 43 -15.50 1.54 -8.43
N CYS A 44 -14.80 0.94 -7.46
CA CYS A 44 -15.05 -0.43 -7.04
C CYS A 44 -16.47 -0.65 -6.53
N LEU A 45 -17.02 0.34 -5.81
CA LEU A 45 -18.39 0.26 -5.29
C LEU A 45 -19.45 0.45 -6.38
N LEU A 46 -19.27 1.42 -7.27
CA LEU A 46 -20.25 1.76 -8.31
C LEU A 46 -20.30 0.74 -9.45
N TYR A 47 -19.15 0.17 -9.81
CA TYR A 47 -19.02 -0.74 -10.95
C TYR A 47 -18.99 -2.22 -10.56
N SER A 48 -19.23 -2.56 -9.28
CA SER A 48 -19.37 -3.96 -8.85
C SER A 48 -20.75 -4.50 -9.22
N THR A 49 -20.79 -5.58 -10.00
CA THR A 49 -22.03 -6.24 -10.41
C THR A 49 -21.92 -7.75 -10.23
N THR A 50 -23.06 -8.44 -10.23
CA THR A 50 -23.14 -9.90 -10.06
C THR A 50 -23.66 -10.57 -11.32
N MET A 51 -22.99 -11.63 -11.79
CA MET A 51 -23.46 -12.48 -12.89
C MET A 51 -23.69 -13.91 -12.40
N THR A 52 -24.84 -14.49 -12.76
CA THR A 52 -25.12 -15.91 -12.60
C THR A 52 -24.49 -16.69 -13.75
N ARG A 53 -23.51 -17.55 -13.47
CA ARG A 53 -22.94 -18.50 -14.43
C ARG A 53 -23.47 -19.89 -14.13
N ARG A 54 -24.08 -20.53 -15.12
CA ARG A 54 -24.37 -21.96 -15.10
C ARG A 54 -23.12 -22.71 -15.52
N TYR A 55 -22.59 -23.54 -14.61
CA TYR A 55 -21.46 -24.40 -14.88
C TYR A 55 -21.92 -25.69 -15.56
N ALA A 56 -20.98 -26.43 -16.17
CA ALA A 56 -21.26 -27.69 -16.87
C ALA A 56 -21.96 -28.75 -16.00
N ASN A 57 -21.85 -28.63 -14.67
CA ASN A 57 -22.50 -29.51 -13.69
C ASN A 57 -23.92 -29.03 -13.30
N GLU A 58 -24.57 -28.19 -14.10
CA GLU A 58 -25.89 -27.58 -13.88
C GLU A 58 -26.04 -26.70 -12.61
N GLN A 59 -24.98 -26.59 -11.79
CA GLN A 59 -24.94 -25.65 -10.67
C GLN A 59 -24.87 -24.21 -11.18
N THR A 60 -25.79 -23.39 -10.68
CA THR A 60 -25.76 -21.93 -10.86
C THR A 60 -24.90 -21.32 -9.75
N ARG A 61 -23.81 -20.64 -10.12
CA ARG A 61 -22.99 -19.86 -9.17
C ARG A 61 -23.12 -18.38 -9.49
N ILE A 62 -23.29 -17.57 -8.44
CA ILE A 62 -23.30 -16.11 -8.54
C ILE A 62 -21.86 -15.64 -8.36
N LEU A 63 -21.34 -14.94 -9.37
CA LEU A 63 -19.99 -14.38 -9.37
C LEU A 63 -20.09 -12.86 -9.30
N CYS A 64 -19.31 -12.25 -8.42
CA CYS A 64 -19.14 -10.80 -8.37
C CYS A 64 -17.94 -10.40 -9.24
N TYR A 65 -18.13 -9.43 -10.12
CA TYR A 65 -17.09 -8.90 -11.00
C TYR A 65 -17.28 -7.40 -11.23
N MET A 66 -16.22 -6.71 -11.63
CA MET A 66 -16.30 -5.29 -11.99
C MET A 66 -16.72 -5.15 -13.45
N GLN A 67 -17.80 -4.41 -13.69
CA GLN A 67 -18.26 -4.02 -15.01
C GLN A 67 -18.00 -2.53 -15.21
N TRP A 68 -16.87 -2.23 -15.86
CA TRP A 68 -16.51 -0.88 -16.25
C TRP A 68 -17.43 -0.36 -17.37
N PRO A 69 -17.68 0.96 -17.44
CA PRO A 69 -18.63 1.55 -18.39
C PRO A 69 -18.16 1.44 -19.85
N ASP A 70 -16.85 1.40 -20.09
CA ASP A 70 -16.26 1.38 -21.43
C ASP A 70 -16.14 -0.03 -22.03
N GLY A 71 -16.41 -1.08 -21.24
CA GLY A 71 -16.28 -2.46 -21.70
C GLY A 71 -15.97 -3.45 -20.59
N ARG A 72 -16.01 -4.74 -20.94
CA ARG A 72 -15.66 -5.83 -20.00
C ARG A 72 -14.13 -5.97 -19.91
N TYR A 73 -13.65 -6.41 -18.75
CA TYR A 73 -12.29 -6.92 -18.61
C TYR A 73 -12.00 -7.97 -19.69
N PRO A 74 -10.83 -7.94 -20.36
CA PRO A 74 -9.65 -7.09 -20.13
C PRO A 74 -9.53 -5.86 -21.05
N THR A 75 -10.52 -5.52 -21.89
CA THR A 75 -10.35 -4.46 -22.92
C THR A 75 -10.65 -3.04 -22.43
N SER A 76 -11.05 -2.87 -21.17
CA SER A 76 -11.47 -1.57 -20.63
C SER A 76 -10.28 -0.64 -20.35
N MET A 77 -10.27 0.54 -20.98
CA MET A 77 -9.27 1.58 -20.75
C MET A 77 -9.36 2.18 -19.34
N THR A 78 -10.57 2.38 -18.82
CA THR A 78 -10.78 2.93 -17.47
C THR A 78 -10.24 1.99 -16.39
N GLU A 79 -10.38 0.68 -16.58
CA GLU A 79 -9.77 -0.31 -15.70
C GLU A 79 -8.25 -0.25 -15.71
N TYR A 80 -7.65 -0.13 -16.90
CA TYR A 80 -6.21 -0.01 -17.06
C TYR A 80 -5.67 1.26 -16.38
N MET A 81 -6.31 2.41 -16.62
CA MET A 81 -5.94 3.68 -15.99
C MET A 81 -6.09 3.63 -14.47
N TYR A 82 -7.16 3.03 -13.96
CA TYR A 82 -7.37 2.85 -12.52
C TYR A 82 -6.23 2.01 -11.89
N ASN A 83 -5.88 0.88 -12.49
CA ASN A 83 -4.79 0.02 -12.02
C ASN A 83 -3.44 0.75 -12.04
N LEU A 84 -3.17 1.57 -13.05
CA LEU A 84 -1.95 2.37 -13.15
C LEU A 84 -1.88 3.47 -12.08
N VAL A 85 -2.99 4.18 -11.85
CA VAL A 85 -3.09 5.20 -10.79
C VAL A 85 -2.91 4.55 -9.41
N PHE A 86 -3.56 3.41 -9.18
CA PHE A 86 -3.44 2.68 -7.92
C PHE A 86 -2.00 2.21 -7.69
N LEU A 87 -1.33 1.67 -8.71
CA LEU A 87 0.09 1.33 -8.65
C LEU A 87 0.94 2.57 -8.33
N GLY A 88 0.73 3.68 -9.04
CA GLY A 88 1.48 4.92 -8.79
C GLY A 88 1.33 5.45 -7.37
N LEU A 89 0.10 5.50 -6.85
CA LEU A 89 -0.17 6.01 -5.50
C LEU A 89 0.33 5.08 -4.40
N THR A 90 0.25 3.77 -4.59
CA THR A 90 0.63 2.79 -3.56
C THR A 90 2.12 2.40 -3.62
N TYR A 91 2.79 2.59 -4.76
CA TYR A 91 4.19 2.23 -4.96
C TYR A 91 5.09 3.45 -5.18
N LEU A 92 4.86 4.21 -6.25
CA LEU A 92 5.77 5.26 -6.69
C LEU A 92 5.87 6.40 -5.67
N VAL A 93 4.73 6.85 -5.15
CA VAL A 93 4.68 7.94 -4.16
C VAL A 93 5.43 7.57 -2.87
N PRO A 94 5.16 6.41 -2.21
CA PRO A 94 5.94 6.00 -1.04
C PRO A 94 7.43 5.84 -1.32
N VAL A 95 7.81 5.22 -2.44
CA VAL A 95 9.23 5.00 -2.77
C VAL A 95 9.97 6.32 -2.97
N ILE A 96 9.38 7.27 -3.70
CA ILE A 96 9.97 8.61 -3.89
C ILE A 96 10.09 9.34 -2.55
N ALA A 97 9.03 9.35 -1.73
CA ALA A 97 9.06 9.99 -0.43
C ALA A 97 10.19 9.42 0.46
N MET A 98 10.37 8.10 0.44
CA MET A 98 11.44 7.42 1.16
C MET A 98 12.84 7.76 0.61
N ALA A 99 13.01 7.76 -0.71
CA ALA A 99 14.27 8.15 -1.36
C ALA A 99 14.66 9.60 -0.99
N VAL A 100 13.71 10.52 -1.02
CA VAL A 100 13.92 11.91 -0.57
C VAL A 100 14.29 11.96 0.92
N CYS A 101 13.62 11.20 1.78
CA CYS A 101 13.96 11.18 3.21
C CYS A 101 15.39 10.65 3.46
N TYR A 102 15.81 9.62 2.73
CA TYR A 102 17.18 9.08 2.84
C TYR A 102 18.23 10.04 2.33
N THR A 103 17.99 10.69 1.19
CA THR A 103 18.94 11.66 0.65
C THR A 103 19.08 12.86 1.56
N LEU A 104 17.98 13.40 2.11
CA LEU A 104 18.02 14.47 3.13
C LEU A 104 18.76 14.04 4.39
N MET A 105 18.51 12.83 4.89
CA MET A 105 19.20 12.31 6.07
C MET A 105 20.70 12.09 5.82
N GLY A 106 21.06 11.58 4.64
CA GLY A 106 22.45 11.39 4.23
C GLY A 106 23.19 12.72 4.08
N ARG A 107 22.52 13.74 3.50
CA ARG A 107 23.06 15.11 3.40
C ARG A 107 23.27 15.75 4.76
N GLU A 108 22.33 15.58 5.69
CA GLU A 108 22.48 16.10 7.07
C GLU A 108 23.67 15.44 7.79
N LEU A 109 23.79 14.11 7.69
CA LEU A 109 24.91 13.36 8.28
C LEU A 109 26.27 13.75 7.69
N TRP A 110 26.33 13.98 6.38
CA TRP A 110 27.57 14.37 5.70
C TRP A 110 27.91 15.85 5.93
N GLY A 111 26.91 16.73 5.95
CA GLY A 111 27.05 18.15 6.25
C GLY A 111 27.45 18.43 7.70
N SER A 112 26.90 17.70 8.67
CA SER A 112 27.30 17.82 10.08
C SER A 112 28.68 17.22 10.39
N ARG A 113 29.31 16.48 9.48
CA ARG A 113 30.70 16.04 9.67
C ARG A 113 31.72 17.16 9.48
N SER A 114 31.33 18.35 8.98
CA SER A 114 32.33 19.35 8.62
C SER A 114 32.72 20.33 9.72
N ILE A 115 31.91 20.65 10.74
CA ILE A 115 32.33 21.60 11.80
C ILE A 115 31.56 21.32 13.11
N GLY A 116 32.17 20.65 14.08
CA GLY A 116 31.70 20.58 15.49
C GLY A 116 31.42 19.18 16.05
N GLU A 117 31.79 18.94 17.31
CA GLU A 117 31.45 17.73 18.07
C GLU A 117 29.92 17.54 18.11
N LEU A 118 29.42 16.60 17.31
CA LEU A 118 28.03 16.14 17.38
C LEU A 118 27.78 15.60 18.80
N THR A 119 26.83 16.19 19.52
CA THR A 119 26.47 15.71 20.85
C THR A 119 25.95 14.28 20.77
N GLN A 120 26.28 13.41 21.75
CA GLN A 120 25.81 12.01 21.80
C GLN A 120 24.28 11.89 21.55
N ARG A 121 23.51 12.85 22.08
CA ARG A 121 22.06 12.97 21.88
C ARG A 121 21.64 13.16 20.41
N GLN A 122 22.41 13.87 19.59
CA GLN A 122 22.13 14.05 18.15
C GLN A 122 22.43 12.76 17.36
N VAL A 123 23.52 12.06 17.69
CA VAL A 123 23.88 10.77 17.09
C VAL A 123 22.80 9.72 17.37
N ASP A 124 22.32 9.63 18.62
CA ASP A 124 21.24 8.70 18.99
C ASP A 124 19.92 9.05 18.32
N SER A 125 19.63 10.35 18.17
CA SER A 125 18.47 10.86 17.44
C SER A 125 18.50 10.45 15.96
N ILE A 126 19.66 10.53 15.30
CA ILE A 126 19.85 10.11 13.91
C ILE A 126 19.71 8.59 13.76
N LYS A 127 20.32 7.79 14.65
CA LYS A 127 20.18 6.32 14.66
C LYS A 127 18.72 5.89 14.81
N SER A 128 17.98 6.53 15.72
CA SER A 128 16.53 6.34 15.90
C SER A 128 15.76 6.56 14.60
N LYS A 129 15.98 7.71 13.93
CA LYS A 129 15.32 8.04 12.67
C LYS A 129 15.65 7.03 11.58
N ARG A 130 16.92 6.63 11.44
CA ARG A 130 17.35 5.63 10.45
C ARG A 130 16.68 4.27 10.67
N LYS A 131 16.49 3.84 11.92
CA LYS A 131 15.76 2.61 12.27
C LYS A 131 14.31 2.68 11.78
N VAL A 132 13.63 3.79 12.05
CA VAL A 132 12.24 4.00 11.61
C VAL A 132 12.14 3.99 10.09
N VAL A 133 12.98 4.76 9.39
CA VAL A 133 12.97 4.80 7.92
C VAL A 133 13.28 3.41 7.33
N ARG A 134 14.27 2.68 7.88
CA ARG A 134 14.58 1.31 7.44
C ARG A 134 13.39 0.37 7.62
N MET A 135 12.63 0.51 8.71
CA MET A 135 11.41 -0.25 8.94
C MET A 135 10.35 0.07 7.87
N PHE A 136 10.12 1.36 7.57
CA PHE A 136 9.20 1.76 6.50
C PHE A 136 9.60 1.22 5.12
N VAL A 137 10.90 1.18 4.78
CA VAL A 137 11.37 0.57 3.52
C VAL A 137 10.96 -0.89 3.45
N ILE A 138 11.25 -1.67 4.49
CA ILE A 138 10.94 -3.10 4.52
C ILE A 138 9.44 -3.32 4.32
N VAL A 139 8.61 -2.55 5.02
CA VAL A 139 7.13 -2.64 4.90
C VAL A 139 6.67 -2.33 3.48
N VAL A 140 7.13 -1.21 2.90
CA VAL A 140 6.75 -0.79 1.55
C VAL A 140 7.25 -1.79 0.50
N SER A 141 8.46 -2.35 0.68
CA SER A 141 8.99 -3.39 -0.21
C SER A 141 8.19 -4.68 -0.16
N ILE A 142 7.79 -5.14 1.02
CA ILE A 142 6.94 -6.34 1.15
C ILE A 142 5.58 -6.07 0.53
N PHE A 143 4.96 -4.91 0.83
CA PHE A 143 3.71 -4.51 0.21
C PHE A 143 3.82 -4.52 -1.32
N ALA A 144 4.89 -3.92 -1.86
CA ALA A 144 5.14 -3.90 -3.30
C ALA A 144 5.28 -5.31 -3.86
N PHE A 145 6.09 -6.17 -3.26
CA PHE A 145 6.29 -7.54 -3.73
C PHE A 145 4.99 -8.35 -3.73
N CYS A 146 4.16 -8.20 -2.70
CA CYS A 146 2.87 -8.87 -2.60
C CYS A 146 1.86 -8.39 -3.64
N TRP A 147 1.88 -7.10 -3.99
CA TRP A 147 0.91 -6.47 -4.90
C TRP A 147 1.36 -6.41 -6.36
N LEU A 148 2.66 -6.48 -6.63
CA LEU A 148 3.24 -6.47 -7.98
C LEU A 148 2.67 -7.56 -8.89
N PRO A 149 2.58 -8.84 -8.51
CA PRO A 149 2.04 -9.87 -9.40
C PRO A 149 0.55 -9.66 -9.67
N TYR A 150 -0.19 -9.11 -8.71
CA TYR A 150 -1.60 -8.73 -8.91
C TYR A 150 -1.71 -7.62 -9.96
N HIS A 151 -1.01 -6.50 -9.80
CA HIS A 151 -1.05 -5.40 -10.79
C HIS A 151 -0.47 -5.79 -12.15
N GLY A 152 0.64 -6.53 -12.14
CA GLY A 152 1.26 -7.06 -13.35
C GLY A 152 0.30 -7.96 -14.12
N TYR A 153 -0.50 -8.78 -13.44
CA TYR A 153 -1.53 -9.58 -14.07
C TYR A 153 -2.58 -8.73 -14.78
N PHE A 154 -3.12 -7.69 -14.15
CA PHE A 154 -4.12 -6.81 -14.79
C PHE A 154 -3.55 -6.05 -15.99
N ILE A 155 -2.33 -5.53 -15.87
CA ILE A 155 -1.63 -4.82 -16.97
C ILE A 155 -1.34 -5.78 -18.13
N TYR A 156 -0.89 -6.99 -17.82
CA TYR A 156 -0.53 -7.98 -18.84
C TYR A 156 -1.77 -8.55 -19.53
N ALA A 157 -2.85 -8.80 -18.78
CA ALA A 157 -4.12 -9.26 -19.33
C ALA A 157 -4.75 -8.22 -20.27
N TYR A 158 -4.56 -6.93 -20.00
CA TYR A 158 -4.99 -5.83 -20.88
C TYR A 158 -4.28 -5.87 -22.25
N HIS A 159 -2.98 -6.16 -22.27
CA HIS A 159 -2.20 -6.26 -23.50
C HIS A 159 -2.34 -7.61 -24.23
N ASN A 160 -2.61 -8.69 -23.50
CA ASN A 160 -2.71 -10.03 -24.06
C ASN A 160 -3.97 -10.78 -23.60
N ASN A 161 -5.08 -10.47 -24.25
CA ASN A 161 -6.41 -11.02 -23.95
C ASN A 161 -6.50 -12.56 -24.09
N SER A 162 -5.56 -13.20 -24.80
CA SER A 162 -5.55 -14.65 -25.00
C SER A 162 -5.38 -15.44 -23.70
N ILE A 163 -4.72 -14.85 -22.69
CA ILE A 163 -4.56 -15.47 -21.38
C ILE A 163 -5.87 -15.58 -20.63
N VAL A 164 -6.76 -14.59 -20.76
CA VAL A 164 -8.05 -14.55 -20.05
C VAL A 164 -8.97 -15.69 -20.51
N ALA A 165 -8.76 -16.23 -21.72
CA ALA A 165 -9.53 -17.36 -22.25
C ALA A 165 -9.09 -18.74 -21.69
N SER A 166 -7.97 -18.81 -20.97
CA SER A 166 -7.44 -20.07 -20.45
C SER A 166 -8.08 -20.47 -19.12
N SER A 167 -8.34 -21.78 -18.93
CA SER A 167 -8.93 -22.34 -17.71
C SER A 167 -8.12 -22.03 -16.43
N TYR A 168 -6.80 -21.88 -16.56
CA TYR A 168 -5.88 -21.60 -15.45
C TYR A 168 -5.99 -20.18 -14.85
N VAL A 169 -6.70 -19.26 -15.51
CA VAL A 169 -6.84 -17.86 -15.09
C VAL A 169 -7.39 -17.73 -13.66
N GLN A 170 -8.38 -18.54 -13.31
CA GLN A 170 -9.00 -18.45 -11.99
C GLN A 170 -8.02 -18.82 -10.89
N HIS A 171 -7.25 -19.90 -11.07
CA HIS A 171 -6.22 -20.32 -10.11
C HIS A 171 -5.11 -19.29 -9.96
N MET A 172 -4.65 -18.71 -11.08
CA MET A 172 -3.62 -17.68 -11.06
C MET A 172 -4.10 -16.40 -10.37
N TYR A 173 -5.32 -15.94 -10.67
CA TYR A 173 -5.93 -14.79 -10.00
C TYR A 173 -6.05 -15.01 -8.49
N LEU A 174 -6.56 -16.17 -8.07
CA LEU A 174 -6.68 -16.54 -6.66
C LEU A 174 -5.31 -16.55 -5.94
N ALA A 175 -4.28 -17.07 -6.59
CA ALA A 175 -2.93 -17.10 -6.03
C ALA A 175 -2.35 -15.69 -5.84
N PHE A 176 -2.44 -14.83 -6.86
CA PHE A 176 -1.96 -13.45 -6.77
C PHE A 176 -2.78 -12.62 -5.77
N TYR A 177 -4.08 -12.82 -5.71
CA TYR A 177 -4.94 -12.18 -4.72
C TYR A 177 -4.57 -12.63 -3.30
N TRP A 178 -4.34 -13.93 -3.09
CA TRP A 178 -3.91 -14.46 -1.80
C TRP A 178 -2.57 -13.85 -1.34
N LEU A 179 -1.62 -13.75 -2.27
CA LEU A 179 -0.34 -13.10 -2.00
C LEU A 179 -0.50 -11.61 -1.64
N ALA A 180 -1.35 -10.88 -2.36
CA ALA A 180 -1.65 -9.47 -2.04
C ALA A 180 -2.26 -9.33 -0.63
N MET A 181 -3.16 -10.23 -0.24
CA MET A 181 -3.81 -10.24 1.08
C MET A 181 -2.87 -10.64 2.22
N SER A 182 -1.80 -11.39 1.94
CA SER A 182 -0.79 -11.75 2.93
C SER A 182 -0.07 -10.53 3.54
N ASN A 183 -0.13 -9.36 2.89
CA ASN A 183 0.41 -8.11 3.45
C ASN A 183 -0.19 -7.80 4.84
N ALA A 184 -1.39 -8.29 5.15
CA ALA A 184 -2.06 -8.00 6.40
C ALA A 184 -1.25 -8.53 7.61
N MET A 185 -0.44 -9.57 7.41
CA MET A 185 0.48 -10.15 8.40
C MET A 185 1.65 -9.22 8.74
N VAL A 186 1.94 -8.22 7.90
CA VAL A 186 2.99 -7.23 8.15
C VAL A 186 2.57 -6.26 9.25
N ASN A 187 1.26 -6.06 9.48
CA ASN A 187 0.76 -5.12 10.48
C ASN A 187 1.23 -5.48 11.90
N PRO A 188 1.02 -6.72 12.43
CA PRO A 188 1.58 -7.13 13.73
C PRO A 188 3.10 -7.00 13.86
N LEU A 189 3.86 -7.29 12.79
CA LEU A 189 5.31 -7.17 12.78
C LEU A 189 5.76 -5.72 13.00
N ILE A 190 5.08 -4.76 12.38
CA ILE A 190 5.31 -3.32 12.60
C ILE A 190 5.09 -2.98 14.08
N TYR A 191 3.97 -3.44 14.66
CA TYR A 191 3.67 -3.16 16.07
C TYR A 191 4.68 -3.80 17.02
N TYR A 192 5.06 -5.06 16.80
CA TYR A 192 6.06 -5.75 17.59
C TYR A 192 7.42 -5.03 17.55
N TRP A 193 7.85 -4.61 16.37
CA TRP A 193 9.12 -3.88 16.21
C TRP A 193 9.10 -2.45 16.75
N MET A 194 7.98 -1.75 16.64
CA MET A 194 7.79 -0.43 17.24
C MET A 194 7.74 -0.50 18.76
N ASN A 195 7.18 -1.58 19.33
CA ASN A 195 7.03 -1.79 20.76
C ASN A 195 8.29 -2.34 21.44
N ASN A 196 9.31 -2.81 20.70
CA ASN A 196 10.57 -3.27 21.29
C ASN A 196 11.49 -2.08 21.66
N ARG A 197 10.90 -1.11 22.37
CA ARG A 197 11.48 0.10 22.94
C ARG A 197 11.02 0.26 24.37
#